data_AF-A0A960FM25-F1
#
_entry.id   AF-A0A960FM25-F1
#
_cell.length_a   1.000
_cell.length_b   1.000
_cell.length_c   1.000
_cell.angle_alpha   90.00
_cell.angle_beta   90.00
_cell.angle_gamma   90.00
#
_symmetry.space_group_name_H-M   'P 1'
#
loop_
_entity.id
_entity.type
_entity.pdbx_description
1 polymer ?
#
loop_
_entity_poly.entity_id
_entity_poly.type
_entity_poly.pdbx_seq_one_letter_code
_entity_poly.pdbx_strand_id
1 'polypeptide(L)'
;MAMNVKPVPTLDERINDIRMRTAEIVNEDILPNERLLWRAAEDSSFTEHNEALELRAAVKERVKQAGLWAPHLPEEYGGMGLDFLAHAYMNEVLAYAIGAASLFGVVAPNSGNQSILVKYGTEEQKQKWLLPLIEGELESGFSMTEPHNPGSDPRSLTTSAVVDGDHF
;
A
#
# COMPACT_ATOMS: atom_id res chain seq x y z
N MET A 1 -15.92 12.97 9.88
CA MET A 1 -17.15 13.10 9.07
C MET A 1 -17.11 11.99 8.03
N ALA A 2 -18.11 11.10 8.00
CA ALA A 2 -18.12 9.96 7.07
C ALA A 2 -18.20 10.44 5.61
N MET A 3 -17.45 9.78 4.73
CA MET A 3 -17.53 10.01 3.29
C MET A 3 -18.88 9.57 2.74
N ASN A 4 -19.40 10.33 1.77
CA ASN A 4 -20.59 9.98 1.03
C ASN A 4 -20.20 9.65 -0.43
N VAL A 5 -19.66 8.46 -0.65
CA VAL A 5 -19.30 7.99 -1.99
C VAL A 5 -20.56 7.50 -2.69
N LYS A 6 -20.88 8.12 -3.83
CA LYS A 6 -22.03 7.75 -4.67
C LYS A 6 -21.55 7.18 -6.01
N PRO A 7 -22.36 6.33 -6.67
CA PRO A 7 -22.09 5.92 -8.03
C PRO A 7 -21.92 7.13 -8.95
N VAL A 8 -20.87 7.11 -9.78
CA VAL A 8 -20.69 8.07 -10.86
C VAL A 8 -21.30 7.45 -12.12
N PRO A 9 -22.35 8.07 -12.71
CA PRO A 9 -23.12 7.44 -13.79
C PRO A 9 -22.32 7.06 -15.04
N THR A 10 -21.18 7.71 -15.28
CA THR A 10 -20.32 7.48 -16.45
C THR A 10 -19.24 6.43 -16.22
N LEU A 11 -19.12 5.87 -15.01
CA LEU A 11 -18.14 4.84 -14.70
C LEU A 11 -18.75 3.45 -14.83
N ASP A 12 -17.89 2.50 -15.17
CA ASP A 12 -18.20 1.08 -15.14
C ASP A 12 -18.75 0.67 -13.75
N GLU A 13 -19.71 -0.26 -13.75
CA GLU A 13 -20.36 -0.74 -12.53
C GLU A 13 -19.34 -1.34 -11.54
N ARG A 14 -18.33 -2.05 -12.05
CA ARG A 14 -17.25 -2.61 -11.23
C ARG A 14 -16.44 -1.52 -10.53
N ILE A 15 -16.16 -0.40 -11.22
CA ILE A 15 -15.43 0.71 -10.61
C ILE A 15 -16.27 1.36 -9.50
N ASN A 16 -17.58 1.54 -9.74
CA ASN A 16 -18.48 2.04 -8.71
C ASN A 16 -18.57 1.09 -7.50
N ASP A 17 -18.66 -0.22 -7.72
CA ASP A 17 -18.66 -1.24 -6.65
C ASP A 17 -17.40 -1.14 -5.79
N ILE A 18 -16.22 -1.13 -6.41
CA ILE A 18 -14.93 -1.01 -5.71
C ILE A 18 -14.91 0.24 -4.84
N ARG A 19 -15.25 1.40 -5.41
CA ARG A 19 -15.27 2.68 -4.68
C ARG A 19 -16.18 2.64 -3.46
N MET A 20 -17.38 2.10 -3.62
CA MET A 20 -18.37 2.04 -2.52
C MET A 20 -17.92 1.09 -1.41
N ARG A 21 -17.42 -0.10 -1.75
CA ARG A 21 -16.94 -1.08 -0.76
C ARG A 21 -15.66 -0.63 -0.06
N THR A 22 -14.76 0.06 -0.77
CA THR A 22 -13.62 0.74 -0.15
C THR A 22 -14.12 1.82 0.82
N ALA A 23 -15.10 2.63 0.42
CA ALA A 23 -15.62 3.70 1.27
C ALA A 23 -16.33 3.18 2.53
N GLU A 24 -17.00 2.04 2.44
CA GLU A 24 -17.64 1.35 3.57
C GLU A 24 -16.60 1.00 4.65
N ILE A 25 -15.53 0.28 4.28
CA ILE A 25 -14.45 -0.07 5.23
C ILE A 25 -13.79 1.19 5.79
N VAL A 26 -13.52 2.19 4.95
CA VAL A 26 -12.91 3.44 5.43
C VAL A 26 -13.83 4.16 6.43
N ASN A 27 -15.15 4.20 6.17
CA ASN A 27 -16.11 4.87 7.02
C ASN A 27 -16.38 4.15 8.34
N GLU A 28 -16.38 2.82 8.33
CA GLU A 28 -16.75 2.01 9.49
C GLU A 28 -15.54 1.65 10.36
N ASP A 29 -14.42 1.29 9.74
CA ASP A 29 -13.27 0.74 10.45
C ASP A 29 -12.12 1.73 10.63
N ILE A 30 -11.94 2.67 9.70
CA ILE A 30 -10.77 3.55 9.69
C ILE A 30 -11.09 4.91 10.31
N LEU A 31 -12.01 5.68 9.72
CA LEU A 31 -12.33 7.05 10.14
C LEU A 31 -12.72 7.16 11.63
N PRO A 32 -13.54 6.25 12.20
CA PRO A 32 -13.88 6.32 13.62
C PRO A 32 -12.69 6.03 14.54
N ASN A 33 -11.68 5.33 14.03
CA ASN A 33 -10.56 4.80 14.81
C ASN A 33 -9.21 5.44 14.47
N GLU A 34 -9.15 6.49 13.64
CA GLU A 34 -7.89 7.09 13.16
C GLU A 34 -6.91 7.44 14.30
N ARG A 35 -7.44 7.94 15.42
CA ARG A 35 -6.63 8.29 16.58
C ARG A 35 -5.88 7.08 17.15
N LEU A 36 -6.53 5.92 17.22
CA LEU A 36 -5.91 4.70 17.73
C LEU A 36 -5.00 4.09 16.65
N LEU A 37 -5.50 4.02 15.41
CA LEU A 37 -4.78 3.44 14.27
C LEU A 37 -3.43 4.11 14.00
N TRP A 38 -3.30 5.43 14.18
CA TRP A 38 -2.12 6.19 13.72
C TRP A 38 -1.30 6.83 14.83
N ARG A 39 -1.57 6.47 16.08
CA ARG A 39 -0.77 6.98 17.20
C ARG A 39 0.67 6.51 17.09
N ALA A 40 1.62 7.42 17.27
CA ALA A 40 3.03 7.08 17.36
C ALA A 40 3.27 6.18 18.58
N ALA A 41 4.17 5.20 18.45
CA ALA A 41 4.49 4.29 19.55
C ALA A 41 4.99 5.06 20.79
N GLU A 42 5.79 6.11 20.57
CA GLU A 42 6.33 7.01 21.60
C GLU A 42 5.24 7.76 22.38
N ASP A 43 4.08 7.99 21.76
CA ASP A 43 2.95 8.72 22.34
C ASP A 43 1.86 7.78 22.92
N SER A 44 2.10 6.46 22.93
CA SER A 44 1.12 5.44 23.33
C SER A 44 1.60 4.62 24.53
N SER A 45 0.67 4.22 25.39
CA SER A 45 0.95 3.16 26.37
C SER A 45 1.13 1.81 25.67
N PHE A 46 1.76 0.85 26.36
CA PHE A 46 1.93 -0.51 25.84
C PHE A 46 0.60 -1.16 25.41
N THR A 47 -0.46 -0.95 26.19
CA THR A 47 -1.79 -1.47 25.89
C THR A 47 -2.36 -0.84 24.61
N GLU A 48 -2.34 0.50 24.51
CA GLU A 48 -2.84 1.21 23.33
C GLU A 48 -2.05 0.85 22.06
N HIS A 49 -0.75 0.60 22.18
CA HIS A 49 0.07 0.15 21.06
C HIS A 49 -0.38 -1.22 20.54
N ASN A 50 -0.61 -2.18 21.44
CA ASN A 50 -1.09 -3.52 21.07
C ASN A 50 -2.51 -3.46 20.49
N GLU A 51 -3.41 -2.66 21.06
CA GLU A 51 -4.75 -2.44 20.53
C GLU A 51 -4.69 -1.87 19.10
N ALA A 52 -3.77 -0.94 18.83
CA ALA A 52 -3.58 -0.42 17.47
C ALA A 52 -3.06 -1.49 16.50
N LEU A 53 -2.16 -2.37 16.91
CA LEU A 53 -1.67 -3.48 16.08
C LEU A 53 -2.78 -4.48 15.77
N GLU A 54 -3.53 -4.90 16.78
CA GLU A 54 -4.68 -5.81 16.63
C GLU A 54 -5.75 -5.20 15.72
N LEU A 55 -6.06 -3.92 15.89
CA LEU A 55 -7.02 -3.23 15.05
C LEU A 55 -6.53 -3.14 13.59
N ARG A 56 -5.26 -2.77 13.35
CA ARG A 56 -4.70 -2.75 11.98
C ARG A 56 -4.78 -4.13 11.34
N ALA A 57 -4.47 -5.20 12.09
CA ALA A 57 -4.57 -6.57 11.60
C ALA A 57 -6.03 -6.95 11.26
N ALA A 58 -6.98 -6.60 12.12
CA ALA A 58 -8.41 -6.84 11.89
C ALA A 58 -8.93 -6.09 10.64
N VAL A 59 -8.54 -4.83 10.44
CA VAL A 59 -8.92 -4.07 9.24
C VAL A 59 -8.30 -4.68 7.97
N LYS A 60 -7.01 -5.04 8.00
CA LYS A 60 -6.36 -5.73 6.87
C LYS A 60 -7.06 -7.04 6.52
N GLU A 61 -7.45 -7.82 7.52
CA GLU A 61 -8.20 -9.06 7.32
C GLU A 61 -9.58 -8.80 6.71
N ARG A 62 -10.32 -7.81 7.19
CA ARG A 62 -11.60 -7.39 6.57
C ARG A 62 -11.41 -6.97 5.11
N VAL A 63 -10.33 -6.24 4.80
CA VAL A 63 -9.99 -5.83 3.43
C VAL A 63 -9.66 -7.05 2.54
N LYS A 64 -8.89 -8.01 3.05
CA LYS A 64 -8.58 -9.27 2.35
C LYS A 64 -9.85 -10.10 2.10
N GLN A 65 -10.74 -10.23 3.08
CA GLN A 65 -12.04 -10.91 2.94
C GLN A 65 -12.97 -10.21 1.95
N ALA A 66 -12.90 -8.88 1.87
CA ALA A 66 -13.60 -8.11 0.85
C ALA A 66 -12.92 -8.22 -0.53
N GLY A 67 -11.78 -8.88 -0.70
CA GLY A 67 -11.08 -8.94 -1.98
C GLY A 67 -10.63 -7.57 -2.46
N LEU A 68 -10.29 -6.67 -1.53
CA LEU A 68 -9.82 -5.30 -1.81
C LEU A 68 -8.31 -5.14 -1.53
N TRP A 69 -7.61 -6.24 -1.29
CA TRP A 69 -6.18 -6.24 -0.95
C TRP A 69 -5.30 -6.06 -2.20
N ALA A 70 -4.21 -5.30 -2.04
CA ALA A 70 -3.17 -5.10 -3.04
C ALA A 70 -3.73 -4.85 -4.46
N PRO A 71 -4.54 -3.80 -4.65
CA PRO A 71 -5.32 -3.59 -5.88
C PRO A 71 -4.49 -3.56 -7.16
N HIS A 72 -3.23 -3.12 -7.06
CA HIS A 72 -2.30 -2.95 -8.16
C HIS A 72 -1.57 -4.24 -8.58
N LEU A 73 -1.61 -5.29 -7.75
CA LEU A 73 -0.89 -6.53 -8.03
C LEU A 73 -1.76 -7.51 -8.83
N PRO A 74 -1.15 -8.35 -9.69
CA PRO A 74 -1.86 -9.42 -10.38
C PRO A 74 -2.53 -10.42 -9.42
N GLU A 75 -3.58 -11.09 -9.90
CA GLU A 75 -4.32 -12.11 -9.13
C GLU A 75 -3.44 -13.30 -8.68
N GLU A 76 -2.42 -13.67 -9.47
CA GLU A 76 -1.47 -14.75 -9.10
C GLU A 76 -0.67 -14.44 -7.82
N TYR A 77 -0.59 -13.15 -7.45
CA TYR A 77 0.04 -12.65 -6.23
C TYR A 77 -0.98 -12.26 -5.15
N GLY A 78 -2.25 -12.65 -5.30
CA GLY A 78 -3.32 -12.35 -4.35
C GLY A 78 -3.84 -10.91 -4.40
N GLY A 79 -3.47 -10.15 -5.45
CA GLY A 79 -4.01 -8.81 -5.71
C GLY A 79 -5.28 -8.84 -6.57
N MET A 80 -5.82 -7.66 -6.87
CA MET A 80 -7.05 -7.52 -7.66
C MET A 80 -6.82 -7.40 -9.17
N GLY A 81 -5.57 -7.17 -9.61
CA GLY A 81 -5.23 -6.90 -11.00
C GLY A 81 -5.94 -5.69 -11.59
N LEU A 82 -6.17 -4.63 -10.81
CA LEU A 82 -6.88 -3.46 -11.29
C LEU A 82 -6.11 -2.75 -12.40
N ASP A 83 -6.84 -2.28 -13.41
CA ASP A 83 -6.31 -1.33 -14.37
C ASP A 83 -6.10 0.04 -13.73
N PHE A 84 -5.47 0.94 -14.49
CA PHE A 84 -5.13 2.28 -14.02
C PHE A 84 -6.36 3.05 -13.52
N LEU A 85 -7.50 2.96 -14.21
CA LEU A 85 -8.66 3.80 -13.90
C LEU A 85 -9.37 3.30 -12.65
N ALA A 86 -9.61 2.00 -12.54
CA ALA A 86 -10.19 1.39 -11.34
C ALA A 86 -9.30 1.64 -10.11
N HIS A 87 -7.98 1.49 -10.27
CA HIS A 87 -7.03 1.74 -9.20
C HIS A 87 -6.97 3.22 -8.79
N ALA A 88 -7.04 4.16 -9.75
CA ALA A 88 -7.07 5.59 -9.46
C ALA A 88 -8.33 5.99 -8.65
N TYR A 89 -9.50 5.47 -9.04
CA TYR A 89 -10.74 5.73 -8.34
C TYR A 89 -10.80 5.13 -6.93
N MET A 90 -10.19 3.96 -6.73
CA MET A 90 -10.03 3.40 -5.38
C MET A 90 -9.12 4.29 -4.52
N ASN A 91 -7.99 4.76 -5.06
CA ASN A 91 -7.08 5.65 -4.34
C ASN A 91 -7.71 7.01 -3.99
N GLU A 92 -8.63 7.53 -4.80
CA GLU A 92 -9.41 8.73 -4.46
C GLU A 92 -10.16 8.56 -3.13
N VAL A 93 -10.74 7.38 -2.90
CA VAL A 93 -11.44 7.06 -1.65
C VAL A 93 -10.44 6.88 -0.51
N LEU A 94 -9.36 6.13 -0.74
CA LEU A 94 -8.32 5.90 0.28
C LEU A 94 -7.65 7.20 0.73
N ALA A 95 -7.49 8.17 -0.17
CA ALA A 95 -6.86 9.46 0.12
C ALA A 95 -7.62 10.31 1.15
N TYR A 96 -8.89 9.99 1.42
CA TYR A 96 -9.67 10.69 2.43
C TYR A 96 -9.26 10.36 3.88
N ALA A 97 -8.70 9.17 4.12
CA ALA A 97 -8.24 8.74 5.44
C ALA A 97 -6.73 8.53 5.44
N ILE A 98 -6.03 9.23 6.34
CA ILE A 98 -4.57 9.16 6.40
C ILE A 98 -4.17 7.71 6.69
N GLY A 99 -3.14 7.21 6.01
CA GLY A 99 -2.61 5.86 6.23
C GLY A 99 -3.49 4.71 5.70
N ALA A 100 -4.71 4.96 5.21
CA ALA A 100 -5.61 3.90 4.75
C ALA A 100 -4.98 3.00 3.67
N ALA A 101 -4.19 3.56 2.76
CA ALA A 101 -3.46 2.78 1.73
C ALA A 101 -2.62 1.62 2.31
N SER A 102 -2.08 1.76 3.53
CA SER A 102 -1.32 0.70 4.21
C SER A 102 -2.18 -0.47 4.69
N LEU A 103 -3.48 -0.22 4.95
CA LEU A 103 -4.46 -1.24 5.32
C LEU A 103 -5.05 -1.96 4.10
N PHE A 104 -4.79 -1.43 2.89
CA PHE A 104 -5.19 -2.01 1.61
C PHE A 104 -4.02 -2.59 0.80
N GLY A 105 -2.83 -2.68 1.40
CA GLY A 105 -1.66 -3.27 0.75
C GLY A 105 -1.13 -2.43 -0.42
N VAL A 106 -1.34 -1.11 -0.40
CA VAL A 106 -0.97 -0.21 -1.50
C VAL A 106 -0.27 1.08 -1.02
N VAL A 107 0.46 0.99 0.07
CA VAL A 107 1.26 2.11 0.60
C VAL A 107 2.58 2.28 -0.15
N ALA A 108 2.99 3.53 -0.36
CA ALA A 108 4.32 3.85 -0.86
C ALA A 108 5.36 3.77 0.29
N PRO A 109 6.60 3.30 0.02
CA PRO A 109 7.13 2.91 -1.28
C PRO A 109 6.85 1.44 -1.67
N ASN A 110 6.24 0.65 -0.80
CA ASN A 110 6.04 -0.80 -0.99
C ASN A 110 5.35 -1.14 -2.30
N SER A 111 4.25 -0.47 -2.65
CA SER A 111 3.50 -0.75 -3.88
C SER A 111 4.35 -0.56 -5.16
N GLY A 112 5.21 0.45 -5.19
CA GLY A 112 6.15 0.67 -6.28
C GLY A 112 7.21 -0.44 -6.35
N ASN A 113 7.79 -0.80 -5.22
CA ASN A 113 8.80 -1.85 -5.13
C ASN A 113 8.25 -3.24 -5.45
N GLN A 114 7.02 -3.55 -5.00
CA GLN A 114 6.30 -4.77 -5.37
C GLN A 114 6.12 -4.83 -6.89
N SER A 115 5.69 -3.73 -7.52
CA SER A 115 5.54 -3.66 -8.99
C SER A 115 6.85 -3.90 -9.75
N ILE A 116 7.98 -3.39 -9.22
CA ILE A 116 9.31 -3.63 -9.80
C ILE A 116 9.69 -5.12 -9.69
N LEU A 117 9.48 -5.74 -8.53
CA LEU A 117 9.80 -7.15 -8.29
C LEU A 117 8.90 -8.10 -9.10
N VAL A 118 7.61 -7.79 -9.25
CA VAL A 118 6.70 -8.55 -10.14
C VAL A 118 7.24 -8.54 -11.57
N LYS A 119 7.66 -7.38 -12.06
CA LYS A 119 8.05 -7.20 -13.46
C LYS A 119 9.46 -7.69 -13.78
N TYR A 120 10.42 -7.49 -12.87
CA TYR A 120 11.85 -7.67 -13.15
C TYR A 120 12.56 -8.62 -12.19
N GLY A 121 11.90 -9.05 -11.10
CA GLY A 121 12.49 -9.95 -10.12
C GLY A 121 12.68 -11.36 -10.67
N THR A 122 13.79 -12.01 -10.29
CA THR A 122 13.94 -13.46 -10.46
C THR A 122 12.99 -14.21 -9.52
N GLU A 123 12.74 -15.49 -9.77
CA GLU A 123 11.91 -16.30 -8.86
C GLU A 123 12.48 -16.34 -7.43
N GLU A 124 13.80 -16.41 -7.27
CA GLU A 124 14.43 -16.33 -5.95
C GLU A 124 14.18 -14.97 -5.28
N GLN A 125 14.30 -13.87 -6.02
CA GLN A 125 14.02 -12.52 -5.49
C GLN A 125 12.54 -12.35 -5.12
N LYS A 126 11.62 -12.92 -5.92
CA LYS A 126 10.19 -12.87 -5.63
C LYS A 126 9.85 -13.65 -4.36
N GLN A 127 10.37 -14.87 -4.21
CA GLN A 127 10.16 -15.68 -3.01
C GLN A 127 10.75 -15.00 -1.77
N LYS A 128 11.96 -14.43 -1.89
CA LYS A 128 12.66 -13.82 -0.77
C LYS A 128 12.11 -12.45 -0.36
N TRP A 129 11.67 -11.64 -1.32
CA TRP A 129 11.35 -10.22 -1.09
C TRP A 129 9.93 -9.85 -1.47
N LEU A 130 9.41 -10.32 -2.61
CA LEU A 130 8.07 -9.92 -3.07
C LEU A 130 6.98 -10.50 -2.16
N LEU A 131 6.98 -11.82 -1.93
CA LEU A 131 5.90 -12.46 -1.16
C LEU A 131 5.83 -11.94 0.29
N PRO A 132 6.93 -11.82 1.05
CA PRO A 132 6.88 -11.25 2.40
C PRO A 132 6.46 -9.77 2.40
N LEU A 133 6.82 -9.01 1.37
CA LEU A 133 6.41 -7.61 1.22
C LEU A 133 4.91 -7.48 0.88
N ILE A 134 4.33 -8.45 0.15
CA ILE A 134 2.87 -8.53 -0.11
C ILE A 134 2.11 -8.87 1.17
N GLU A 135 2.64 -9.78 1.99
CA GLU A 135 2.02 -10.16 3.26
C GLU A 135 2.18 -9.10 4.36
N GLY A 136 3.04 -8.10 4.13
CA GLY A 136 3.31 -7.04 5.09
C GLY A 136 4.22 -7.48 6.24
N GLU A 137 5.01 -8.53 6.03
CA GLU A 137 6.06 -8.99 6.95
C GLU A 137 7.34 -8.16 6.80
N LEU A 138 7.52 -7.53 5.63
CA LEU A 138 8.61 -6.63 5.33
C LEU A 138 8.08 -5.24 4.98
N GLU A 139 8.92 -4.24 5.25
CA GLU A 139 8.78 -2.89 4.74
C GLU A 139 9.96 -2.61 3.81
N SER A 140 9.75 -1.80 2.78
CA SER A 140 10.77 -1.49 1.79
C SER A 140 11.14 0.00 1.79
N GLY A 141 12.34 0.30 1.30
CA GLY A 141 12.78 1.66 0.99
C GLY A 141 13.03 1.81 -0.50
N PHE A 142 12.87 3.02 -1.02
CA PHE A 142 13.36 3.37 -2.36
C PHE A 142 14.43 4.45 -2.24
N SER A 143 15.67 4.06 -2.46
CA SER A 143 16.85 4.91 -2.25
C SER A 143 17.34 5.47 -3.58
N MET A 144 16.90 6.69 -3.90
CA MET A 144 17.34 7.44 -5.08
C MET A 144 17.80 8.86 -4.73
N THR A 145 17.18 9.51 -3.75
CA THR A 145 17.58 10.86 -3.34
C THR A 145 18.92 10.85 -2.62
N GLU A 146 19.87 11.66 -3.08
CA GLU A 146 21.18 11.84 -2.45
C GLU A 146 21.25 13.19 -1.74
N PRO A 147 21.73 13.27 -0.48
CA PRO A 147 21.77 14.53 0.28
C PRO A 147 22.57 15.65 -0.39
N HIS A 148 23.57 15.29 -1.20
CA HIS A 148 24.54 16.21 -1.79
C HIS A 148 24.25 16.57 -3.25
N ASN A 149 23.24 15.95 -3.88
CA ASN A 149 22.91 16.17 -5.30
C ASN A 149 21.45 16.59 -5.47
N PRO A 150 21.11 17.29 -6.58
CA PRO A 150 19.72 17.66 -6.85
C PRO A 150 18.83 16.43 -7.07
N GLY A 151 17.98 16.09 -6.10
CA GLY A 151 17.08 14.93 -6.20
C GLY A 151 16.04 14.99 -7.32
N SER A 152 15.74 16.18 -7.86
CA SER A 152 14.85 16.36 -9.00
C SER A 152 15.49 15.98 -10.35
N ASP A 153 16.81 15.88 -10.44
CA ASP A 153 17.53 15.36 -11.61
C ASP A 153 18.21 14.02 -11.27
N PRO A 154 17.53 12.88 -11.47
CA PRO A 154 18.09 11.57 -11.13
C PRO A 154 19.36 11.22 -11.94
N ARG A 155 19.67 11.95 -13.02
CA ARG A 155 20.92 11.75 -13.78
C ARG A 155 22.15 12.25 -13.02
N SER A 156 21.96 13.00 -11.94
CA SER A 156 23.03 13.52 -11.08
C SER A 156 23.41 12.58 -9.94
N LEU A 157 22.87 11.35 -9.92
CA LEU A 157 23.25 10.30 -8.97
C LEU A 157 24.77 10.03 -9.00
N THR A 158 25.36 9.88 -7.82
CA THR A 158 26.79 9.60 -7.65
C THR A 158 27.09 8.29 -6.91
N THR A 159 26.09 7.71 -6.24
CA THR A 159 26.13 6.36 -5.69
C THR A 159 26.37 5.38 -6.83
N SER A 160 27.34 4.48 -6.66
CA SER A 160 27.73 3.51 -7.69
C SER A 160 27.55 2.09 -7.18
N ALA A 161 27.17 1.21 -8.10
CA ALA A 161 27.20 -0.24 -7.93
C ALA A 161 28.16 -0.76 -9.01
N VAL A 162 29.36 -1.19 -8.62
CA VAL A 162 30.44 -1.54 -9.55
C VAL A 162 30.67 -3.04 -9.47
N VAL A 163 30.49 -3.74 -10.59
CA VAL A 163 30.67 -5.21 -10.63
C VAL A 163 32.07 -5.59 -10.16
N ASP A 164 32.14 -6.44 -9.14
CA ASP A 164 33.35 -7.08 -8.63
C ASP A 164 33.09 -8.59 -8.45
N GLY A 165 33.38 -9.37 -9.49
CA GLY A 165 33.05 -10.79 -9.54
C GLY A 165 31.55 -11.04 -9.43
N ASP A 166 31.13 -11.71 -8.34
CA ASP A 166 29.73 -12.01 -8.00
C ASP A 166 29.10 -10.93 -7.07
N HIS A 167 29.76 -9.78 -6.91
CA HIS A 167 29.36 -8.67 -6.04
C HIS A 167 29.25 -7.32 -6.80
N PHE A 168 28.75 -6.29 -6.11
CA PHE A 168 28.59 -4.90 -6.57
C PHE A 168 29.08 -3.90 -5.53
#